data_AF-A0A644WFZ9-F1
#
_entry.id   AF-A0A644WFZ9-F1
#
_cell.length_a   1.000
_cell.length_b   1.000
_cell.length_c   1.000
_cell.angle_alpha   90.00
_cell.angle_beta   90.00
_cell.angle_gamma   90.00
#
_symmetry.space_group_name_H-M   'P 1'
#
loop_
_entity.id
_entity.type
_entity.pdbx_description
1 polymer ?
#
loop_
_entity_poly.entity_id
_entity_poly.type
_entity_poly.pdbx_seq_one_letter_code
_entity_poly.pdbx_strand_id
1 'polypeptide(L)'
;MDKAKVPWTKEQTDKYWANHPTQFPKMKAIPNLPAASLKEFGDLVAGDCTDYEGFIVVTMCGKRTKGQMVHVASVRARDFGTWLSRMMVLPDVNYYFSKSQSKNPGHWGNNDLFSLNTIIIDIDSHKKGKSPTREERTEIERMIVYAIDGVLVEDSVICEPNIVVHTGRGMQLIWLLESAANELSRLYQFVCESYIKAIKSLLSSDEKFKRYNVDCACSKRIMGLNRLPGTFNTATSDLVTFDIVHKYRMDLPKEYENQLMIAVANGFVLTDKRKKKSKRKGKKGTRFFNMESVGKARVQSLMRLLDERGATIDVGMRDQFSFILFNAYKMDGKTPEDALAEVLAVNNAFERPLLEKHLIGYLGTSMRKKYKMTNTYIIEKLEISQAEQAAINLFPTKAAKKDSSYKNAARNKKRREKRDERNSTVIELFCRGLNKTEIARKVGIARGTVIAIVNQYKAIIKPAVDAIVKETKEQIQEAAHKVKTTLHLAKTNMLQKDISSCERRSKPEELYNLYIYPGGGPAEDRSLGLSQRVGLRKMGCPATG
;
A
#
# COMPACT_ATOMS: atom_id res chain seq x y z
N MET A 1 2.10 -27.05 -22.92
CA MET A 1 0.99 -26.11 -22.73
C MET A 1 0.38 -26.44 -21.39
N ASP A 2 0.76 -25.73 -20.33
CA ASP A 2 0.17 -25.98 -19.01
C ASP A 2 -1.23 -25.36 -18.99
N LYS A 3 -2.23 -26.20 -18.75
CA LYS A 3 -3.63 -25.75 -18.65
C LYS A 3 -3.72 -24.74 -17.51
N ALA A 4 -4.02 -23.48 -17.84
CA ALA A 4 -4.30 -22.47 -16.83
C ALA A 4 -5.51 -22.94 -16.01
N LYS A 5 -5.31 -23.17 -14.70
CA LYS A 5 -6.41 -23.49 -13.79
C LYS A 5 -7.35 -22.29 -13.76
N VAL A 6 -8.55 -22.47 -14.30
CA VAL A 6 -9.64 -21.50 -14.18
C VAL A 6 -9.97 -21.36 -12.69
N PRO A 7 -10.16 -20.13 -12.17
CA PRO A 7 -10.66 -19.94 -10.81
C PRO A 7 -11.98 -20.68 -10.61
N TRP A 8 -12.21 -21.23 -9.42
CA TRP A 8 -13.50 -21.84 -9.10
C TRP A 8 -14.63 -20.81 -9.20
N THR A 9 -15.79 -21.25 -9.67
CA THR A 9 -17.02 -20.45 -9.56
C THR A 9 -17.42 -20.31 -8.09
N LYS A 10 -18.30 -19.35 -7.80
CA LYS A 10 -18.83 -19.18 -6.45
C LYS A 10 -19.53 -20.46 -5.95
N GLU A 11 -20.36 -21.07 -6.79
CA GLU A 11 -21.04 -22.34 -6.51
C GLU A 11 -20.07 -23.50 -6.21
N GLN A 12 -18.97 -23.63 -6.98
CA GLN A 12 -17.94 -24.64 -6.71
C GLN A 12 -17.25 -24.39 -5.37
N THR A 13 -17.02 -23.13 -5.02
CA THR A 13 -16.41 -22.72 -3.76
C THR A 13 -17.36 -23.01 -2.58
N ASP A 14 -18.62 -22.61 -2.69
CA ASP A 14 -19.65 -22.82 -1.68
C ASP A 14 -19.91 -24.33 -1.48
N LYS A 15 -20.00 -25.12 -2.56
CA LYS A 15 -20.11 -26.59 -2.51
C LYS A 15 -18.90 -27.25 -1.86
N TYR A 16 -17.68 -26.77 -2.13
CA TYR A 16 -16.48 -27.28 -1.46
C TYR A 16 -16.51 -27.03 0.05
N TRP A 17 -16.88 -25.83 0.49
CA TRP A 17 -16.95 -25.51 1.92
C TRP A 17 -18.12 -26.18 2.63
N ALA A 18 -19.25 -26.41 1.95
CA ALA A 18 -20.35 -27.23 2.46
C ALA A 18 -19.93 -28.68 2.73
N ASN A 19 -19.05 -29.24 1.90
CA ASN A 19 -18.49 -30.59 2.07
C ASN A 19 -17.34 -30.66 3.09
N HIS A 20 -16.73 -29.53 3.46
CA HIS A 20 -15.63 -29.46 4.43
C HIS A 20 -15.88 -28.40 5.52
N PRO A 21 -16.97 -28.53 6.30
CA PRO A 21 -17.32 -27.54 7.31
C PRO A 21 -16.34 -27.56 8.49
N THR A 22 -16.07 -26.39 9.08
CA THR A 22 -15.35 -26.29 10.35
C THR A 22 -16.13 -27.01 11.45
N GLN A 23 -15.56 -28.09 11.98
CA GLN A 23 -16.15 -28.82 13.11
C GLN A 23 -15.87 -28.08 14.43
N PHE A 24 -16.88 -27.37 14.93
CA PHE A 24 -16.79 -26.70 16.22
C PHE A 24 -16.95 -27.68 17.40
N PRO A 25 -16.30 -27.42 18.56
CA PRO A 25 -16.52 -28.20 19.78
C PRO A 25 -18.00 -28.24 20.19
N LYS A 26 -18.50 -29.42 20.55
CA LYS A 26 -19.93 -29.64 20.88
C LYS A 26 -20.38 -28.97 22.18
N MET A 27 -19.46 -28.73 23.12
CA MET A 27 -19.72 -28.04 24.38
C MET A 27 -19.05 -26.67 24.37
N LYS A 28 -19.71 -25.66 24.97
CA LYS A 28 -19.04 -24.41 25.32
C LYS A 28 -18.09 -24.67 26.49
N ALA A 29 -16.81 -24.88 26.21
CA ALA A 29 -15.78 -24.88 27.23
C ALA A 29 -15.57 -23.45 27.78
N ILE A 30 -15.20 -23.33 29.06
CA ILE A 30 -14.59 -22.11 29.60
C ILE A 30 -13.10 -22.19 29.24
N PRO A 31 -12.56 -21.32 28.38
CA PRO A 31 -11.16 -21.43 27.97
C PRO A 31 -10.21 -20.97 29.09
N ASN A 32 -8.99 -21.51 29.12
CA ASN A 32 -7.97 -21.17 30.14
C ASN A 32 -7.41 -19.74 30.01
N LEU A 33 -7.77 -19.01 28.94
CA LEU A 33 -7.47 -17.61 28.70
C LEU A 33 -8.75 -16.90 28.24
N PRO A 34 -8.85 -15.56 28.34
CA PRO A 34 -10.04 -14.83 27.90
C PRO A 34 -10.40 -15.18 26.44
N ALA A 35 -11.65 -15.57 26.23
CA ALA A 35 -12.14 -16.03 24.92
C ALA A 35 -11.93 -14.99 23.81
N ALA A 36 -12.04 -13.70 24.14
CA ALA A 36 -11.77 -12.60 23.22
C ALA A 36 -10.29 -12.55 22.77
N SER A 37 -9.34 -12.71 23.71
CA SER A 37 -7.91 -12.73 23.42
C SER A 37 -7.53 -13.95 22.57
N LEU A 38 -8.05 -15.14 22.89
CA LEU A 38 -7.86 -16.34 22.06
C LEU A 38 -8.43 -16.17 20.65
N LYS A 39 -9.58 -15.52 20.52
CA LYS A 39 -10.14 -15.17 19.22
C LYS A 39 -9.22 -14.23 18.44
N GLU A 40 -8.73 -13.18 19.08
CA GLU A 40 -7.83 -12.21 18.47
C GLU A 40 -6.51 -12.85 17.99
N PHE A 41 -5.88 -13.70 18.82
CA PHE A 41 -4.70 -14.48 18.40
C PHE A 41 -4.99 -15.32 17.15
N GLY A 42 -6.10 -16.07 17.15
CA GLY A 42 -6.45 -16.93 16.02
C GLY A 42 -6.75 -16.13 14.74
N ASP A 43 -7.46 -15.01 14.85
CA ASP A 43 -7.76 -14.13 13.71
C ASP A 43 -6.47 -13.49 13.14
N LEU A 44 -5.51 -13.12 14.00
CA LEU A 44 -4.21 -12.61 13.59
C LEU A 44 -3.36 -13.67 12.86
N VAL A 45 -3.26 -14.87 13.41
CA VAL A 45 -2.53 -16.01 12.79
C VAL A 45 -3.19 -16.45 11.48
N ALA A 46 -4.53 -16.46 11.42
CA ALA A 46 -5.28 -16.86 10.23
C ALA A 46 -4.95 -16.01 8.99
N GLY A 47 -4.76 -14.71 9.16
CA GLY A 47 -4.51 -13.78 8.06
C GLY A 47 -5.78 -13.10 7.56
N ASP A 48 -5.61 -12.11 6.68
CA ASP A 48 -6.69 -11.58 5.85
C ASP A 48 -7.20 -12.71 4.94
N CYS A 49 -8.22 -13.43 5.41
CA CYS A 49 -8.82 -14.55 4.69
C CYS A 49 -9.56 -14.02 3.47
N THR A 50 -9.06 -14.35 2.28
CA THR A 50 -9.71 -14.03 1.02
C THR A 50 -10.69 -15.14 0.62
N ASP A 51 -11.33 -15.01 -0.55
CA ASP A 51 -12.15 -16.10 -1.11
C ASP A 51 -11.31 -17.35 -1.43
N TYR A 52 -9.99 -17.16 -1.52
CA TYR A 52 -8.98 -18.21 -1.50
C TYR A 52 -8.39 -18.31 -0.08
N GLU A 53 -8.82 -19.32 0.67
CA GLU A 53 -8.32 -19.68 2.01
C GLU A 53 -8.20 -21.20 2.15
N GLY A 54 -7.36 -21.66 3.06
CA GLY A 54 -7.18 -23.07 3.41
C GLY A 54 -7.54 -23.36 4.86
N PHE A 55 -7.11 -24.52 5.36
CA PHE A 55 -7.30 -24.94 6.75
C PHE A 55 -6.05 -24.67 7.58
N ILE A 56 -6.25 -24.14 8.79
CA ILE A 56 -5.28 -24.30 9.88
C ILE A 56 -5.54 -25.66 10.52
N VAL A 57 -4.49 -26.48 10.62
CA VAL A 57 -4.61 -27.82 11.20
C VAL A 57 -4.21 -27.76 12.67
N VAL A 58 -5.09 -28.26 13.52
CA VAL A 58 -4.85 -28.44 14.95
C VAL A 58 -4.59 -29.93 15.22
N THR A 59 -3.56 -30.19 16.00
CA THR A 59 -3.09 -31.54 16.37
C THR A 59 -2.80 -31.61 17.85
N MET A 60 -2.72 -32.83 18.39
CA MET A 60 -2.37 -33.07 19.79
C MET A 60 -1.40 -34.24 19.94
N CYS A 61 -0.60 -34.21 21.01
CA CYS A 61 0.33 -35.28 21.36
C CYS A 61 0.56 -35.38 22.88
N GLY A 62 0.53 -36.61 23.42
CA GLY A 62 0.79 -36.88 24.83
C GLY A 62 0.76 -38.37 25.13
N LYS A 63 0.67 -38.73 26.42
CA LYS A 63 0.58 -40.14 26.85
C LYS A 63 -0.62 -40.85 26.23
N ARG A 64 -1.78 -40.17 26.16
CA ARG A 64 -3.03 -40.68 25.53
C ARG A 64 -2.86 -41.06 24.06
N THR A 65 -2.03 -40.33 23.32
CA THR A 65 -1.76 -40.59 21.89
C THR A 65 -0.55 -41.52 21.68
N LYS A 66 -0.03 -42.15 22.74
CA LYS A 66 1.20 -42.96 22.71
C LYS A 66 2.41 -42.20 22.12
N GLY A 67 2.46 -40.88 22.32
CA GLY A 67 3.50 -40.00 21.77
C GLY A 67 3.36 -39.70 20.27
N GLN A 68 2.30 -40.15 19.60
CA GLN A 68 2.03 -39.84 18.20
C GLN A 68 1.28 -38.50 18.06
N MET A 69 1.52 -37.80 16.95
CA MET A 69 0.74 -36.61 16.57
C MET A 69 -0.61 -37.04 16.01
N VAL A 70 -1.68 -36.70 16.71
CA VAL A 70 -3.07 -37.02 16.33
C VAL A 70 -3.77 -35.75 15.85
N HIS A 71 -4.53 -35.85 14.77
CA HIS A 71 -5.37 -34.77 14.25
C HIS A 71 -6.51 -34.45 15.24
N VAL A 72 -6.76 -33.17 15.49
CA VAL A 72 -7.87 -32.69 16.34
C VAL A 72 -8.93 -32.04 15.47
N ALA A 73 -8.52 -31.10 14.61
CA ALA A 73 -9.42 -30.37 13.74
C ALA A 73 -8.68 -29.80 12.53
N SER A 74 -9.41 -29.62 11.44
CA SER A 74 -9.01 -28.74 10.35
C SER A 74 -10.02 -27.62 10.27
N VAL A 75 -9.54 -26.43 10.64
CA VAL A 75 -10.37 -25.25 10.84
C VAL A 75 -10.16 -24.34 9.64
N ARG A 76 -11.24 -23.98 8.95
CA ARG A 76 -11.19 -22.99 7.88
C ARG A 76 -10.57 -21.70 8.44
N ALA A 77 -9.62 -21.09 7.73
CA ALA A 77 -8.81 -20.02 8.30
C ALA A 77 -9.64 -18.89 8.95
N ARG A 78 -10.70 -18.40 8.30
CA ARG A 78 -11.58 -17.35 8.86
C ARG A 78 -12.28 -17.72 10.17
N ASP A 79 -12.45 -19.01 10.44
CA ASP A 79 -13.13 -19.51 11.64
C ASP A 79 -12.16 -19.71 12.80
N PHE A 80 -10.84 -19.63 12.58
CA PHE A 80 -9.83 -20.12 13.53
C PHE A 80 -9.86 -19.43 14.90
N GLY A 81 -9.99 -18.10 14.96
CA GLY A 81 -10.17 -17.41 16.25
C GLY A 81 -11.48 -17.79 16.95
N THR A 82 -12.58 -17.88 16.20
CA THR A 82 -13.89 -18.28 16.76
C THR A 82 -13.88 -19.73 17.26
N TRP A 83 -13.14 -20.61 16.60
CA TRP A 83 -12.95 -22.01 16.99
C TRP A 83 -12.06 -22.12 18.23
N LEU A 84 -10.92 -21.41 18.25
CA LEU A 84 -9.96 -21.43 19.35
C LEU A 84 -10.57 -20.88 20.65
N SER A 85 -11.38 -19.82 20.57
CA SER A 85 -12.13 -19.27 21.70
C SER A 85 -13.21 -20.19 22.30
N ARG A 86 -13.43 -21.38 21.70
CA ARG A 86 -14.38 -22.41 22.15
C ARG A 86 -13.71 -23.77 22.41
N MET A 87 -12.39 -23.90 22.20
CA MET A 87 -11.71 -25.19 22.26
C MET A 87 -11.71 -25.77 23.67
N MET A 88 -12.05 -27.06 23.79
CA MET A 88 -11.86 -27.83 25.03
C MET A 88 -10.43 -28.36 25.08
N VAL A 89 -9.74 -28.12 26.20
CA VAL A 89 -8.33 -28.47 26.42
C VAL A 89 -8.22 -29.58 27.45
N LEU A 90 -7.42 -30.61 27.16
CA LEU A 90 -6.99 -31.61 28.15
C LEU A 90 -5.62 -31.20 28.74
N PRO A 91 -5.47 -31.06 30.08
CA PRO A 91 -4.21 -30.64 30.70
C PRO A 91 -3.03 -31.61 30.50
N ASP A 92 -3.31 -32.90 30.24
CA ASP A 92 -2.32 -33.96 30.07
C ASP A 92 -1.93 -34.23 28.60
N VAL A 93 -2.29 -33.32 27.68
CA VAL A 93 -1.98 -33.41 26.25
C VAL A 93 -1.46 -32.08 25.72
N ASN A 94 -0.40 -32.12 24.92
CA ASN A 94 0.13 -30.95 24.22
C ASN A 94 -0.67 -30.69 22.95
N TYR A 95 -1.03 -29.44 22.69
CA TYR A 95 -1.74 -29.04 21.46
C TYR A 95 -0.85 -28.16 20.58
N TYR A 96 -1.04 -28.31 19.26
CA TYR A 96 -0.26 -27.59 18.26
C TYR A 96 -1.08 -27.17 17.04
N PHE A 97 -0.67 -26.07 16.38
CA PHE A 97 -1.26 -25.58 15.13
C PHE A 97 -0.20 -25.36 14.03
N SER A 98 -0.63 -25.41 12.76
CA SER A 98 0.23 -25.20 11.59
C SER A 98 0.56 -23.72 11.33
N LYS A 99 1.84 -23.37 11.07
CA LYS A 99 2.28 -21.97 10.74
C LYS A 99 1.57 -21.36 9.53
N SER A 100 1.22 -22.23 8.59
CA SER A 100 0.74 -21.93 7.25
C SER A 100 -0.55 -22.69 7.00
N GLN A 101 -1.36 -22.20 6.05
CA GLN A 101 -2.62 -22.85 5.70
C GLN A 101 -2.37 -24.08 4.80
N SER A 102 -3.22 -25.09 4.96
CA SER A 102 -3.24 -26.33 4.17
C SER A 102 -4.37 -26.32 3.13
N LYS A 103 -4.16 -26.99 1.99
CA LYS A 103 -5.14 -27.20 0.91
C LYS A 103 -6.24 -28.18 1.30
N ASN A 104 -5.86 -29.18 2.09
CA ASN A 104 -6.68 -30.35 2.38
C ASN A 104 -6.83 -30.48 3.91
N PRO A 105 -8.04 -30.76 4.43
CA PRO A 105 -8.21 -31.03 5.85
C PRO A 105 -7.46 -32.31 6.23
N GLY A 106 -6.94 -32.38 7.45
CA GLY A 106 -6.15 -33.51 7.96
C GLY A 106 -4.67 -33.48 7.59
N HIS A 107 -4.19 -32.57 6.72
CA HIS A 107 -2.83 -32.64 6.19
C HIS A 107 -1.97 -31.41 6.52
N TRP A 108 -0.79 -31.63 7.10
CA TRP A 108 0.18 -30.58 7.46
C TRP A 108 1.58 -30.82 6.85
N GLY A 109 1.64 -31.45 5.68
CA GLY A 109 2.88 -31.62 4.90
C GLY A 109 3.12 -30.47 3.92
N ASN A 110 4.39 -30.27 3.49
CA ASN A 110 4.73 -29.23 2.50
C ASN A 110 4.00 -29.40 1.15
N ASN A 111 3.56 -30.61 0.79
CA ASN A 111 2.77 -30.86 -0.42
C ASN A 111 1.40 -30.16 -0.36
N ASP A 112 0.81 -30.11 0.83
CA ASP A 112 -0.49 -29.52 1.12
C ASP A 112 -0.43 -28.02 1.39
N LEU A 113 0.76 -27.41 1.43
CA LEU A 113 0.94 -25.97 1.66
C LEU A 113 0.10 -25.14 0.67
N PHE A 114 -0.84 -24.36 1.21
CA PHE A 114 -1.76 -23.49 0.48
C PHE A 114 -1.22 -22.05 0.40
N SER A 115 -1.03 -21.42 1.56
CA SER A 115 -0.51 -20.05 1.69
C SER A 115 0.44 -19.94 2.88
N LEU A 116 1.35 -18.99 2.77
CA LEU A 116 2.28 -18.58 3.81
C LEU A 116 1.61 -17.45 4.62
N ASN A 117 1.47 -17.66 5.93
CA ASN A 117 0.72 -16.76 6.81
C ASN A 117 1.53 -16.23 7.99
N THR A 118 2.45 -17.03 8.51
CA THR A 118 3.35 -16.64 9.62
C THR A 118 4.75 -17.21 9.41
N ILE A 119 5.78 -16.46 9.80
CA ILE A 119 7.09 -17.03 10.18
C ILE A 119 7.03 -17.23 11.69
N ILE A 120 7.36 -18.43 12.17
CA ILE A 120 7.46 -18.74 13.61
C ILE A 120 8.84 -19.30 13.90
N ILE A 121 9.57 -18.64 14.81
CA ILE A 121 10.88 -19.07 15.31
C ILE A 121 10.71 -19.55 16.75
N ASP A 122 11.18 -20.76 17.01
CA ASP A 122 11.00 -21.49 18.26
C ASP A 122 12.31 -21.38 19.08
N ILE A 123 12.29 -20.70 20.22
CA ILE A 123 13.43 -20.50 21.13
C ILE A 123 13.18 -21.35 22.37
N ASP A 124 13.99 -22.39 22.55
CA ASP A 124 13.74 -23.45 23.52
C ASP A 124 14.85 -23.54 24.57
N SER A 125 14.50 -23.76 25.84
CA SER A 125 15.47 -24.02 26.90
C SER A 125 15.95 -25.47 26.85
N HIS A 126 17.21 -25.68 26.49
CA HIS A 126 17.81 -27.01 26.48
C HIS A 126 18.23 -27.45 27.89
N LYS A 127 17.90 -28.70 28.24
CA LYS A 127 18.16 -29.28 29.57
C LYS A 127 19.65 -29.58 29.82
N LYS A 128 20.42 -28.55 30.20
CA LYS A 128 21.71 -28.72 30.88
C LYS A 128 21.61 -28.16 32.31
N GLY A 129 21.78 -29.03 33.31
CA GLY A 129 21.69 -28.69 34.73
C GLY A 129 20.26 -28.62 35.30
N LYS A 130 20.12 -28.12 36.54
CA LYS A 130 18.83 -27.90 37.21
C LYS A 130 17.89 -27.09 36.30
N SER A 131 16.61 -27.47 36.26
CA SER A 131 15.61 -26.71 35.52
C SER A 131 15.32 -25.40 36.28
N PRO A 132 15.31 -24.23 35.60
CA PRO A 132 14.96 -22.97 36.25
C PRO A 132 13.52 -22.99 36.79
N THR A 133 13.21 -22.17 37.78
CA THR A 133 11.83 -21.93 38.25
C THR A 133 11.00 -21.23 37.17
N ARG A 134 9.68 -21.10 37.38
CA ARG A 134 8.81 -20.41 36.41
C ARG A 134 9.14 -18.92 36.34
N GLU A 135 9.50 -18.33 37.47
CA GLU A 135 9.88 -16.94 37.65
C GLU A 135 11.20 -16.67 36.95
N GLU A 136 12.22 -17.48 37.20
CA GLU A 136 13.52 -17.44 36.51
C GLU A 136 13.37 -17.59 34.99
N ARG A 137 12.52 -18.52 34.52
CA ARG A 137 12.22 -18.65 33.07
C ARG A 137 11.63 -17.37 32.52
N THR A 138 10.59 -16.84 33.16
CA THR A 138 9.86 -15.66 32.70
C THR A 138 10.75 -14.42 32.69
N GLU A 139 11.66 -14.28 33.65
CA GLU A 139 12.64 -13.19 33.67
C GLU A 139 13.64 -13.28 32.51
N ILE A 140 14.27 -14.44 32.30
CA ILE A 140 15.20 -14.61 31.16
C ILE A 140 14.46 -14.47 29.83
N GLU A 141 13.22 -14.95 29.71
CA GLU A 141 12.38 -14.76 28.53
C GLU A 141 12.12 -13.26 28.26
N ARG A 142 11.79 -12.44 29.27
CA ARG A 142 11.68 -10.98 29.11
C ARG A 142 13.01 -10.35 28.67
N MET A 143 14.13 -10.76 29.26
CA MET A 143 15.46 -10.25 28.89
C MET A 143 15.84 -10.59 27.44
N ILE A 144 15.48 -11.78 26.95
CA ILE A 144 15.68 -12.17 25.55
C ILE A 144 14.83 -11.28 24.62
N VAL A 145 13.55 -11.05 24.93
CA VAL A 145 12.69 -10.17 24.12
C VAL A 145 13.24 -8.74 24.09
N TYR A 146 13.65 -8.19 25.24
CA TYR A 146 14.27 -6.87 25.33
C TYR A 146 15.58 -6.76 24.53
N ALA A 147 16.44 -7.79 24.60
CA ALA A 147 17.68 -7.83 23.83
C ALA A 147 17.44 -8.02 22.33
N ILE A 148 16.35 -8.68 21.92
CA ILE A 148 15.96 -8.76 20.50
C ILE A 148 15.50 -7.39 20.02
N ASP A 149 14.72 -6.66 20.82
CA ASP A 149 14.23 -5.32 20.48
C ASP A 149 15.39 -4.33 20.33
N GLY A 150 16.09 -4.00 21.44
CA GLY A 150 17.17 -3.01 21.49
C GLY A 150 18.51 -3.41 20.85
N VAL A 151 18.56 -4.51 20.08
CA VAL A 151 19.76 -4.90 19.30
C VAL A 151 19.40 -5.34 17.88
N LEU A 152 18.36 -6.17 17.69
CA LEU A 152 18.03 -6.68 16.36
C LEU A 152 16.92 -5.89 15.66
N VAL A 153 15.98 -5.30 16.40
CA VAL A 153 14.90 -4.48 15.84
C VAL A 153 15.36 -3.04 15.67
N GLU A 154 16.02 -2.45 16.67
CA GLU A 154 16.53 -1.07 16.62
C GLU A 154 17.53 -0.86 15.46
N ASP A 155 18.51 -1.76 15.31
CA ASP A 155 19.45 -1.77 14.18
C ASP A 155 18.83 -2.25 12.84
N SER A 156 17.52 -2.53 12.81
CA SER A 156 16.79 -3.03 11.63
C SER A 156 17.37 -4.33 11.03
N VAL A 157 18.02 -5.16 11.86
CA VAL A 157 18.55 -6.48 11.47
C VAL A 157 17.41 -7.47 11.22
N ILE A 158 16.33 -7.37 12.00
CA ILE A 158 15.06 -8.08 11.80
C ILE A 158 13.89 -7.11 11.98
N CYS A 159 12.71 -7.44 11.46
CA CYS A 159 11.48 -6.74 11.83
C CYS A 159 11.09 -7.08 13.28
N GLU A 160 10.39 -6.16 13.95
CA GLU A 160 9.70 -6.42 15.22
C GLU A 160 8.78 -7.67 15.11
N PRO A 161 8.77 -8.58 16.10
CA PRO A 161 7.85 -9.70 16.13
C PRO A 161 6.44 -9.25 16.51
N ASN A 162 5.41 -9.73 15.81
CA ASN A 162 4.02 -9.37 16.07
C ASN A 162 3.48 -9.95 17.39
N ILE A 163 3.85 -11.19 17.70
CA ILE A 163 3.33 -11.95 18.84
C ILE A 163 4.47 -12.77 19.45
N VAL A 164 4.59 -12.73 20.78
CA VAL A 164 5.43 -13.62 21.57
C VAL A 164 4.53 -14.66 22.22
N VAL A 165 4.82 -15.96 22.06
CA VAL A 165 4.08 -17.05 22.71
C VAL A 165 4.97 -17.70 23.76
N HIS A 166 4.57 -17.63 25.03
CA HIS A 166 5.28 -18.27 26.13
C HIS A 166 4.85 -19.74 26.23
N THR A 167 5.76 -20.66 25.92
CA THR A 167 5.46 -22.10 25.82
C THR A 167 5.57 -22.85 27.15
N GLY A 168 6.00 -22.18 28.22
CA GLY A 168 6.36 -22.80 29.51
C GLY A 168 7.79 -23.34 29.59
N ARG A 169 8.48 -23.55 28.46
CA ARG A 169 9.89 -23.99 28.39
C ARG A 169 10.80 -23.01 27.63
N GLY A 170 10.25 -21.91 27.15
CA GLY A 170 10.83 -20.99 26.18
C GLY A 170 9.72 -20.30 25.39
N MET A 171 10.07 -19.60 24.32
CA MET A 171 9.17 -18.72 23.58
C MET A 171 9.09 -19.05 22.09
N GLN A 172 7.98 -18.68 21.45
CA GLN A 172 7.87 -18.64 19.99
C GLN A 172 7.63 -17.21 19.54
N LEU A 173 8.50 -16.73 18.65
CA LEU A 173 8.39 -15.40 18.04
C LEU A 173 7.65 -15.55 16.70
N ILE A 174 6.56 -14.82 16.54
CA ILE A 174 5.67 -14.89 15.38
C ILE A 174 5.71 -13.58 14.61
N TRP A 175 6.07 -13.64 13.33
CA TRP A 175 5.86 -12.58 12.35
C TRP A 175 4.68 -12.93 11.46
N LEU A 176 3.67 -12.06 11.45
CA LEU A 176 2.47 -12.17 10.63
C LEU A 176 2.79 -11.66 9.23
N LEU A 177 2.56 -12.49 8.22
CA LEU A 177 2.78 -12.12 6.82
C LEU A 177 1.51 -11.49 6.22
N GLU A 178 1.68 -10.63 5.22
CA GLU A 178 0.66 -10.50 4.19
C GLU A 178 0.51 -11.85 3.47
N SER A 179 -0.73 -12.35 3.33
CA SER A 179 -0.97 -13.70 2.80
C SER A 179 -0.28 -13.93 1.44
N ALA A 180 0.77 -14.74 1.47
CA ALA A 180 1.69 -14.97 0.37
C ALA A 180 1.49 -16.35 -0.24
N ALA A 181 1.61 -16.44 -1.57
CA ALA A 181 1.39 -17.68 -2.30
C ALA A 181 2.53 -18.69 -2.05
N ASN A 182 2.23 -19.99 -2.12
CA ASN A 182 3.18 -21.03 -1.75
C ASN A 182 4.44 -21.06 -2.64
N GLU A 183 4.40 -20.50 -3.85
CA GLU A 183 5.55 -20.36 -4.75
C GLU A 183 6.65 -19.45 -4.16
N LEU A 184 6.31 -18.59 -3.19
CA LEU A 184 7.26 -17.73 -2.47
C LEU A 184 7.99 -18.44 -1.32
N SER A 185 7.84 -19.75 -1.18
CA SER A 185 8.51 -20.58 -0.15
C SER A 185 10.03 -20.37 -0.07
N ARG A 186 10.70 -20.00 -1.17
CA ARG A 186 12.15 -19.71 -1.15
C ARG A 186 12.49 -18.38 -0.46
N LEU A 187 11.65 -17.37 -0.64
CA LEU A 187 11.83 -16.07 0.03
C LEU A 187 11.55 -16.23 1.52
N TYR A 188 10.49 -16.97 1.86
CA TYR A 188 10.18 -17.40 3.23
C TYR A 188 11.39 -18.09 3.89
N GLN A 189 11.97 -19.09 3.21
CA GLN A 189 13.12 -19.83 3.73
C GLN A 189 14.31 -18.91 3.97
N PHE A 190 14.63 -18.01 3.05
CA PHE A 190 15.73 -17.07 3.20
C PHE A 190 15.54 -16.11 4.38
N VAL A 191 14.38 -15.44 4.48
CA VAL A 191 14.07 -14.54 5.61
C VAL A 191 14.09 -15.28 6.95
N CYS A 192 13.46 -16.47 7.00
CA CYS A 192 13.47 -17.32 8.19
C CYS A 192 14.90 -17.73 8.58
N GLU A 193 15.76 -18.10 7.62
CA GLU A 193 17.16 -18.44 7.89
C GLU A 193 18.00 -17.24 8.36
N SER A 194 17.78 -16.05 7.81
CA SER A 194 18.43 -14.82 8.29
C SER A 194 18.04 -14.48 9.72
N TYR A 195 16.75 -14.53 10.06
CA TYR A 195 16.27 -14.25 11.42
C TYR A 195 16.78 -15.29 12.42
N ILE A 196 16.76 -16.58 12.06
CA ILE A 196 17.38 -17.64 12.86
C ILE A 196 18.87 -17.35 13.09
N LYS A 197 19.61 -16.90 12.07
CA LYS A 197 21.04 -16.57 12.22
C LYS A 197 21.25 -15.38 13.18
N ALA A 198 20.49 -14.31 13.03
CA ALA A 198 20.58 -13.11 13.87
C ALA A 198 20.27 -13.43 15.35
N ILE A 199 19.13 -14.06 15.61
CA ILE A 199 18.69 -14.44 16.96
C ILE A 199 19.69 -15.42 17.61
N LYS A 200 20.19 -16.41 16.86
CA LYS A 200 21.22 -17.32 17.41
C LYS A 200 22.54 -16.61 17.73
N SER A 201 22.92 -15.59 16.96
CA SER A 201 24.11 -14.80 17.26
C SER A 201 23.93 -14.07 18.59
N LEU A 202 22.80 -13.38 18.78
CA LEU A 202 22.44 -12.67 20.01
C LEU A 202 22.39 -13.61 21.24
N LEU A 203 21.72 -14.76 21.13
CA LEU A 203 21.63 -15.76 22.21
C LEU A 203 22.99 -16.40 22.55
N SER A 204 23.97 -16.32 21.64
CA SER A 204 25.32 -16.86 21.85
C SER A 204 26.32 -15.81 22.35
N SER A 205 25.99 -14.52 22.27
CA SER A 205 26.88 -13.42 22.70
C SER A 205 26.73 -13.03 24.18
N ASP A 206 25.61 -13.36 24.84
CA ASP A 206 25.43 -13.17 26.28
C ASP A 206 25.32 -14.53 26.99
N GLU A 207 26.22 -14.79 27.94
CA GLU A 207 26.27 -16.00 28.77
C GLU A 207 24.96 -16.23 29.55
N LYS A 208 24.18 -15.18 29.86
CA LYS A 208 22.85 -15.27 30.48
C LYS A 208 21.86 -16.06 29.62
N PHE A 209 22.01 -16.04 28.31
CA PHE A 209 21.10 -16.68 27.36
C PHE A 209 21.51 -18.11 26.97
N LYS A 210 22.68 -18.60 27.41
CA LYS A 210 23.31 -19.88 27.05
C LYS A 210 22.44 -21.14 27.15
N ARG A 211 21.38 -21.11 27.97
CA ARG A 211 20.40 -22.21 28.10
C ARG A 211 19.37 -22.25 26.98
N TYR A 212 19.12 -21.12 26.33
CA TYR A 212 18.16 -20.97 25.24
C TYR A 212 18.85 -21.08 23.88
N ASN A 213 18.20 -21.75 22.94
CA ASN A 213 18.67 -21.86 21.57
C ASN A 213 17.48 -21.91 20.63
N VAL A 214 17.68 -21.48 19.38
CA VAL A 214 16.65 -21.61 18.35
C VAL A 214 16.58 -23.07 17.89
N ASP A 215 15.43 -23.72 18.01
CA ASP A 215 15.16 -24.98 17.31
C ASP A 215 15.05 -24.68 15.82
N CYS A 216 16.19 -24.79 15.14
CA CYS A 216 16.31 -24.60 13.70
C CYS A 216 15.42 -25.57 12.90
N ALA A 217 15.18 -26.79 13.40
CA ALA A 217 14.43 -27.81 12.68
C ALA A 217 12.91 -27.54 12.77
N CYS A 218 12.43 -27.12 13.94
CA CYS A 218 11.07 -26.62 14.12
C CYS A 218 10.84 -25.32 13.34
N SER A 219 11.76 -24.36 13.47
CA SER A 219 11.66 -23.03 12.87
C SER A 219 11.58 -23.06 11.33
N LYS A 220 12.46 -23.84 10.65
CA LYS A 220 12.51 -23.90 9.18
C LYS A 220 11.36 -24.66 8.49
N ARG A 221 10.54 -25.42 9.23
CA ARG A 221 9.39 -26.15 8.65
C ARG A 221 8.27 -25.18 8.31
N ILE A 222 7.98 -24.99 7.02
CA ILE A 222 6.94 -24.06 6.52
C ILE A 222 5.53 -24.47 6.97
N MET A 223 5.20 -25.76 6.90
CA MET A 223 3.99 -26.34 7.50
C MET A 223 4.25 -26.89 8.92
N GLY A 224 5.23 -26.32 9.64
CA GLY A 224 5.58 -26.75 11.00
C GLY A 224 4.43 -26.58 11.98
N LEU A 225 4.44 -27.42 13.03
CA LEU A 225 3.47 -27.40 14.13
C LEU A 225 4.05 -26.68 15.34
N ASN A 226 3.27 -25.81 15.97
CA ASN A 226 3.72 -24.81 16.96
C ASN A 226 2.76 -24.81 18.15
N ARG A 227 3.23 -24.38 19.31
CA ARG A 227 2.49 -24.50 20.57
C ARG A 227 1.21 -23.67 20.53
N LEU A 228 0.05 -24.29 20.78
CA LEU A 228 -1.23 -23.59 20.74
C LEU A 228 -1.47 -22.82 22.05
N PRO A 229 -1.69 -21.49 22.04
CA PRO A 229 -2.00 -20.75 23.27
C PRO A 229 -3.34 -21.12 23.90
N GLY A 230 -3.47 -20.89 25.20
CA GLY A 230 -4.61 -21.34 26.00
C GLY A 230 -4.57 -22.83 26.36
N THR A 231 -3.49 -23.54 26.02
CA THR A 231 -3.29 -24.97 26.31
C THR A 231 -2.12 -25.19 27.27
N PHE A 232 -1.90 -26.41 27.75
CA PHE A 232 -0.84 -26.70 28.72
C PHE A 232 0.38 -27.35 28.06
N ASN A 233 1.58 -27.05 28.56
CA ASN A 233 2.79 -27.79 28.23
C ASN A 233 2.96 -28.95 29.21
N THR A 234 2.80 -30.19 28.76
CA THR A 234 2.82 -31.36 29.66
C THR A 234 4.19 -31.66 30.28
N ALA A 235 5.25 -30.96 29.86
CA ALA A 235 6.60 -31.14 30.40
C ALA A 235 6.91 -30.19 31.59
N THR A 236 6.17 -29.08 31.72
CA THR A 236 6.35 -28.10 32.80
C THR A 236 5.06 -27.80 33.58
N SER A 237 3.91 -28.29 33.08
CA SER A 237 2.55 -28.00 33.56
C SER A 237 2.14 -26.52 33.47
N ASP A 238 2.92 -25.67 32.79
CA ASP A 238 2.57 -24.28 32.58
C ASP A 238 1.46 -24.12 31.51
N LEU A 239 0.63 -23.09 31.72
CA LEU A 239 -0.28 -22.59 30.69
C LEU A 239 0.53 -21.84 29.61
N VAL A 240 0.23 -22.13 28.35
CA VAL A 240 0.80 -21.44 27.19
C VAL A 240 0.08 -20.11 26.99
N THR A 241 0.76 -19.01 27.28
CA THR A 241 0.26 -17.64 27.13
C THR A 241 0.88 -16.94 25.91
N PHE A 242 0.43 -15.73 25.61
CA PHE A 242 0.98 -14.94 24.51
C PHE A 242 0.75 -13.44 24.75
N ASP A 243 1.65 -12.63 24.20
CA ASP A 243 1.56 -11.18 24.16
C ASP A 243 1.52 -10.71 22.70
N ILE A 244 0.56 -9.84 22.35
CA ILE A 244 0.48 -9.20 21.03
C ILE A 244 1.21 -7.87 21.11
N VAL A 245 2.36 -7.79 20.44
CA VAL A 245 3.20 -6.59 20.37
C VAL A 245 2.59 -5.59 19.37
N HIS A 246 2.38 -6.02 18.13
CA HIS A 246 1.78 -5.19 17.08
C HIS A 246 1.03 -6.02 16.03
N LYS A 247 0.10 -5.39 15.31
CA LYS A 247 -0.79 -6.06 14.33
C LYS A 247 -0.38 -5.86 12.87
N TYR A 248 0.71 -5.12 12.61
CA TYR A 248 1.18 -4.81 11.26
C TYR A 248 1.79 -6.04 10.58
N ARG A 249 1.30 -6.39 9.38
CA ARG A 249 1.77 -7.54 8.62
C ARG A 249 3.00 -7.21 7.76
N MET A 250 3.93 -8.15 7.71
CA MET A 250 5.16 -8.07 6.91
C MET A 250 4.92 -8.42 5.44
N ASP A 251 5.43 -7.57 4.53
CA ASP A 251 5.56 -7.87 3.10
C ASP A 251 6.80 -8.76 2.89
N LEU A 252 6.56 -10.05 2.64
CA LEU A 252 7.62 -11.05 2.51
C LEU A 252 8.62 -10.76 1.36
N PRO A 253 8.19 -10.39 0.14
CA PRO A 253 9.10 -9.87 -0.89
C PRO A 253 9.96 -8.69 -0.45
N LYS A 254 9.39 -7.68 0.20
CA LYS A 254 10.14 -6.52 0.68
C LYS A 254 11.18 -6.91 1.73
N GLU A 255 10.80 -7.75 2.69
CA GLU A 255 11.73 -8.18 3.72
C GLU A 255 12.83 -9.09 3.17
N TYR A 256 12.53 -9.93 2.17
CA TYR A 256 13.55 -10.67 1.45
C TYR A 256 14.61 -9.74 0.82
N GLU A 257 14.20 -8.61 0.24
CA GLU A 257 15.13 -7.62 -0.30
C GLU A 257 15.99 -6.98 0.81
N ASN A 258 15.39 -6.59 1.95
CA ASN A 258 16.11 -6.07 3.11
C ASN A 258 17.18 -7.07 3.61
N GLN A 259 16.75 -8.32 3.88
CA GLN A 259 17.62 -9.38 4.38
C GLN A 259 18.71 -9.76 3.40
N LEU A 260 18.44 -9.66 2.08
CA LEU A 260 19.45 -9.88 1.05
C LEU A 260 20.51 -8.76 1.05
N MET A 261 20.11 -7.51 1.24
CA MET A 261 21.05 -6.38 1.37
C MET A 261 21.96 -6.55 2.59
N ILE A 262 21.39 -6.90 3.75
CA ILE A 262 22.15 -7.20 4.99
C ILE A 262 23.11 -8.37 4.76
N ALA A 263 22.65 -9.45 4.10
CA ALA A 263 23.51 -10.59 3.81
C ALA A 263 24.68 -10.20 2.90
N VAL A 264 24.41 -9.45 1.81
CA VAL A 264 25.45 -9.00 0.85
C VAL A 264 26.47 -8.08 1.50
N ALA A 265 26.03 -7.15 2.36
CA ALA A 265 26.93 -6.31 3.16
C ALA A 265 27.85 -7.15 4.06
N ASN A 266 27.32 -8.24 4.63
CA ASN A 266 28.06 -9.24 5.41
C ASN A 266 28.79 -10.29 4.54
N GLY A 267 29.14 -9.97 3.29
CA GLY A 267 29.95 -10.81 2.41
C GLY A 267 29.22 -11.98 1.74
N PHE A 268 27.89 -12.05 1.79
CA PHE A 268 27.14 -13.08 1.07
C PHE A 268 27.19 -12.84 -0.45
N VAL A 269 27.97 -13.68 -1.14
CA VAL A 269 27.94 -13.73 -2.60
C VAL A 269 26.76 -14.59 -3.05
N LEU A 270 25.87 -14.01 -3.86
CA LEU A 270 24.85 -14.73 -4.63
C LEU A 270 25.50 -15.69 -5.63
N THR A 271 25.93 -16.86 -5.17
CA THR A 271 26.52 -17.88 -6.01
C THR A 271 25.47 -18.44 -6.97
N ASP A 272 25.60 -18.11 -8.26
CA ASP A 272 24.73 -18.62 -9.32
C ASP A 272 25.05 -20.10 -9.61
N LYS A 273 24.66 -20.99 -8.67
CA LYS A 273 24.91 -22.44 -8.69
C LYS A 273 24.29 -23.17 -9.89
N ARG A 274 23.65 -22.45 -10.82
CA ARG A 274 23.14 -22.98 -12.10
C ARG A 274 24.24 -23.29 -13.13
N LYS A 275 25.45 -22.72 -13.04
CA LYS A 275 26.50 -22.97 -14.05
C LYS A 275 27.20 -24.35 -14.00
N LYS A 276 27.01 -25.18 -12.95
CA LYS A 276 27.76 -26.46 -12.80
C LYS A 276 27.01 -27.76 -13.08
N LYS A 277 25.75 -27.74 -13.55
CA LYS A 277 24.96 -28.97 -13.87
C LYS A 277 24.17 -28.97 -15.19
N SER A 278 24.36 -27.99 -16.07
CA SER A 278 23.57 -27.84 -17.32
C SER A 278 24.21 -28.44 -18.60
N LYS A 279 25.26 -29.27 -18.49
CA LYS A 279 25.93 -29.88 -19.66
C LYS A 279 25.22 -31.11 -20.27
N ARG A 280 23.97 -31.40 -19.89
CA ARG A 280 23.16 -32.49 -20.50
C ARG A 280 21.70 -32.09 -20.74
N LYS A 281 21.22 -32.42 -21.94
CA LYS A 281 19.87 -32.26 -22.51
C LYS A 281 19.40 -30.81 -22.69
N GLY A 282 19.61 -30.28 -23.90
CA GLY A 282 18.99 -29.05 -24.35
C GLY A 282 17.46 -29.15 -24.38
N LYS A 283 16.80 -28.11 -23.86
CA LYS A 283 15.38 -27.81 -24.13
C LYS A 283 15.21 -26.31 -24.25
N LYS A 284 14.33 -25.90 -25.16
CA LYS A 284 14.25 -24.56 -25.78
C LYS A 284 14.23 -23.41 -24.77
N GLY A 285 15.04 -22.40 -25.05
CA GLY A 285 15.45 -21.36 -24.11
C GLY A 285 14.35 -20.47 -23.52
N THR A 286 14.42 -20.31 -22.21
CA THR A 286 13.99 -19.09 -21.53
C THR A 286 15.15 -18.10 -21.55
N ARG A 287 15.02 -17.00 -22.31
CA ARG A 287 15.99 -15.88 -22.26
C ARG A 287 16.02 -15.32 -20.84
N PHE A 288 17.12 -15.52 -20.13
CA PHE A 288 17.45 -14.71 -18.96
C PHE A 288 17.75 -13.30 -19.46
N PHE A 289 16.98 -12.31 -19.02
CA PHE A 289 17.20 -10.91 -19.37
C PHE A 289 18.47 -10.42 -18.65
N ASN A 290 19.61 -10.34 -19.36
CA ASN A 290 20.78 -9.64 -18.83
C ASN A 290 20.45 -8.14 -18.80
N MET A 291 20.48 -7.53 -17.61
CA MET A 291 20.16 -6.11 -17.42
C MET A 291 21.14 -5.19 -18.16
N GLU A 292 22.41 -5.57 -18.23
CA GLU A 292 23.44 -4.87 -19.04
C GLU A 292 23.07 -4.92 -20.51
N SER A 293 22.67 -6.10 -21.04
CA SER A 293 22.23 -6.20 -22.44
C SER A 293 20.99 -5.35 -22.77
N VAL A 294 20.14 -5.08 -21.78
CA VAL A 294 18.99 -4.15 -21.91
C VAL A 294 19.46 -2.70 -21.83
N GLY A 295 20.44 -2.39 -20.98
CA GLY A 295 21.14 -1.10 -20.96
C GLY A 295 21.78 -0.79 -22.31
N LYS A 296 22.66 -1.68 -22.79
CA LYS A 296 23.33 -1.60 -24.09
C LYS A 296 22.39 -1.37 -25.25
N ALA A 297 21.33 -2.18 -25.34
CA ALA A 297 20.34 -2.05 -26.41
C ALA A 297 19.64 -0.68 -26.38
N ARG A 298 19.37 -0.12 -25.19
CA ARG A 298 18.77 1.21 -25.06
C ARG A 298 19.73 2.33 -25.36
N VAL A 299 21.00 2.24 -24.93
CA VAL A 299 22.04 3.17 -25.35
C VAL A 299 22.10 3.19 -26.88
N GLN A 300 22.15 2.03 -27.54
CA GLN A 300 22.14 1.93 -29.00
C GLN A 300 20.89 2.54 -29.64
N SER A 301 19.69 2.27 -29.13
CA SER A 301 18.45 2.90 -29.62
C SER A 301 18.42 4.43 -29.40
N LEU A 302 18.96 4.93 -28.30
CA LEU A 302 18.98 6.37 -27.99
C LEU A 302 20.00 7.12 -28.86
N MET A 303 21.18 6.54 -29.12
CA MET A 303 22.15 7.14 -30.05
C MET A 303 21.59 7.14 -31.48
N ARG A 304 20.92 6.06 -31.92
CA ARG A 304 20.21 6.08 -33.22
C ARG A 304 19.08 7.09 -33.29
N LEU A 305 18.34 7.31 -32.19
CA LEU A 305 17.32 8.35 -32.13
C LEU A 305 17.93 9.75 -32.27
N LEU A 306 19.13 9.96 -31.74
CA LEU A 306 19.90 11.19 -31.94
C LEU A 306 20.35 11.33 -33.40
N ASP A 307 20.82 10.25 -34.03
CA ASP A 307 21.19 10.24 -35.45
C ASP A 307 19.96 10.55 -36.36
N GLU A 308 18.80 9.97 -36.06
CA GLU A 308 17.54 10.13 -36.81
C GLU A 308 16.90 11.52 -36.63
N ARG A 309 16.96 12.10 -35.42
CA ARG A 309 16.46 13.46 -35.14
C ARG A 309 17.47 14.56 -35.48
N GLY A 310 18.73 14.21 -35.69
CA GLY A 310 19.84 15.13 -35.82
C GLY A 310 20.05 16.00 -34.58
N ALA A 311 20.72 17.14 -34.76
CA ALA A 311 20.97 18.12 -33.71
C ALA A 311 19.70 18.85 -33.22
N THR A 312 18.54 18.57 -33.84
CA THR A 312 17.23 19.21 -33.69
C THR A 312 16.42 18.75 -32.47
N ILE A 313 17.06 18.24 -31.41
CA ILE A 313 16.38 17.97 -30.14
C ILE A 313 15.99 19.31 -29.51
N ASP A 314 14.69 19.58 -29.45
CA ASP A 314 14.14 20.86 -29.00
C ASP A 314 14.58 21.24 -27.57
N VAL A 315 14.56 22.54 -27.29
CA VAL A 315 15.15 23.22 -26.13
C VAL A 315 14.63 22.67 -24.78
N GLY A 316 13.46 22.02 -24.77
CA GLY A 316 12.84 21.33 -23.62
C GLY A 316 12.86 19.79 -23.61
N MET A 317 13.48 19.13 -24.60
CA MET A 317 13.65 17.66 -24.62
C MET A 317 15.09 17.21 -24.27
N ARG A 318 16.09 18.07 -24.46
CA ARG A 318 17.52 17.78 -24.25
C ARG A 318 17.86 17.35 -22.82
N ASP A 319 17.26 17.95 -21.79
CA ASP A 319 17.45 17.56 -20.38
C ASP A 319 16.88 16.16 -20.11
N GLN A 320 15.68 15.88 -20.61
CA GLN A 320 15.01 14.58 -20.50
C GLN A 320 15.79 13.50 -21.25
N PHE A 321 16.30 13.80 -22.44
CA PHE A 321 17.16 12.92 -23.24
C PHE A 321 18.46 12.59 -22.49
N SER A 322 19.20 13.60 -22.02
CA SER A 322 20.42 13.39 -21.23
C SER A 322 20.16 12.58 -19.95
N PHE A 323 19.04 12.81 -19.25
CA PHE A 323 18.64 12.04 -18.07
C PHE A 323 18.30 10.57 -18.36
N ILE A 324 17.64 10.31 -19.49
CA ILE A 324 17.32 8.95 -19.95
C ILE A 324 18.61 8.23 -20.38
N LEU A 325 19.46 8.88 -21.18
CA LEU A 325 20.73 8.34 -21.67
C LEU A 325 21.71 8.05 -20.52
N PHE A 326 21.85 8.96 -19.56
CA PHE A 326 22.68 8.76 -18.37
C PHE A 326 22.28 7.50 -17.58
N ASN A 327 20.97 7.30 -17.37
CA ASN A 327 20.47 6.12 -16.68
C ASN A 327 20.57 4.84 -17.55
N ALA A 328 20.54 4.97 -18.89
CA ALA A 328 20.82 3.85 -19.80
C ALA A 328 22.29 3.40 -19.71
N TYR A 329 23.26 4.32 -19.65
CA TYR A 329 24.68 3.98 -19.42
C TYR A 329 24.91 3.32 -18.05
N LYS A 330 24.29 3.85 -16.97
CA LYS A 330 24.33 3.20 -15.64
C LYS A 330 23.61 1.83 -15.60
N MET A 331 22.70 1.56 -16.55
CA MET A 331 22.11 0.24 -16.75
C MET A 331 23.01 -0.71 -17.56
N ASP A 332 23.77 -0.18 -18.51
CA ASP A 332 24.79 -0.89 -19.32
C ASP A 332 26.02 -1.32 -18.49
N GLY A 333 26.22 -0.68 -17.33
CA GLY A 333 27.25 -1.05 -16.35
C GLY A 333 28.36 -0.01 -16.17
N LYS A 334 28.30 1.13 -16.88
CA LYS A 334 29.24 2.24 -16.69
C LYS A 334 29.15 2.82 -15.27
N THR A 335 30.27 3.35 -14.77
CA THR A 335 30.30 4.12 -13.53
C THR A 335 29.46 5.40 -13.69
N PRO A 336 28.98 6.02 -12.58
CA PRO A 336 28.32 7.33 -12.65
C PRO A 336 29.19 8.40 -13.32
N GLU A 337 30.50 8.33 -13.15
CA GLU A 337 31.50 9.27 -13.67
C GLU A 337 31.66 9.11 -15.19
N ASP A 338 31.88 7.87 -15.68
CA ASP A 338 31.97 7.58 -17.12
C ASP A 338 30.64 7.89 -17.83
N ALA A 339 29.51 7.56 -17.20
CA ALA A 339 28.18 7.86 -17.73
C ALA A 339 27.92 9.37 -17.84
N LEU A 340 28.51 10.18 -16.96
CA LEU A 340 28.40 11.64 -17.01
C LEU A 340 29.24 12.22 -18.14
N ALA A 341 30.49 11.76 -18.30
CA ALA A 341 31.38 12.20 -19.37
C ALA A 341 30.79 11.94 -20.77
N GLU A 342 30.21 10.76 -20.99
CA GLU A 342 29.55 10.37 -22.24
C GLU A 342 28.31 11.24 -22.54
N VAL A 343 27.53 11.58 -21.52
CA VAL A 343 26.35 12.44 -21.66
C VAL A 343 26.73 13.91 -21.85
N LEU A 344 27.87 14.36 -21.32
CA LEU A 344 28.45 15.67 -21.60
C LEU A 344 28.94 15.76 -23.05
N ALA A 345 29.61 14.72 -23.56
CA ALA A 345 30.02 14.66 -24.97
C ALA A 345 28.80 14.75 -25.92
N VAL A 346 27.73 14.00 -25.63
CA VAL A 346 26.46 14.08 -26.39
C VAL A 346 25.78 15.44 -26.24
N ASN A 347 25.77 16.04 -25.04
CA ASN A 347 25.23 17.38 -24.84
C ASN A 347 25.94 18.44 -25.68
N ASN A 348 27.26 18.34 -25.80
CA ASN A 348 28.07 19.26 -26.61
C ASN A 348 27.89 19.07 -28.12
N ALA A 349 27.28 17.96 -28.56
CA ALA A 349 26.94 17.69 -29.96
C ALA A 349 25.54 18.23 -30.36
N PHE A 350 24.73 18.72 -29.42
CA PHE A 350 23.47 19.41 -29.73
C PHE A 350 23.74 20.80 -30.34
N GLU A 351 22.85 21.28 -31.23
CA GLU A 351 22.95 22.63 -31.81
C GLU A 351 23.00 23.72 -30.72
N ARG A 352 22.31 23.46 -29.60
CA ARG A 352 22.27 24.34 -28.43
C ARG A 352 22.51 23.50 -27.16
N PRO A 353 23.78 23.31 -26.74
CA PRO A 353 24.10 22.53 -25.54
C PRO A 353 23.46 23.14 -24.28
N LEU A 354 23.18 22.29 -23.28
CA LEU A 354 22.97 22.77 -21.91
C LEU A 354 24.31 23.23 -21.34
N LEU A 355 24.29 24.30 -20.53
CA LEU A 355 25.44 24.64 -19.69
C LEU A 355 25.75 23.45 -18.77
N GLU A 356 27.00 22.99 -18.79
CA GLU A 356 27.48 21.83 -18.04
C GLU A 356 27.03 21.84 -16.57
N LYS A 357 27.20 22.97 -15.87
CA LYS A 357 26.73 23.16 -14.48
C LYS A 357 25.24 22.86 -14.27
N HIS A 358 24.38 23.18 -15.25
CA HIS A 358 22.94 22.91 -15.18
C HIS A 358 22.65 21.42 -15.44
N LEU A 359 23.35 20.81 -16.39
CA LEU A 359 23.22 19.38 -16.68
C LEU A 359 23.70 18.51 -15.51
N ILE A 360 24.86 18.82 -14.91
CA ILE A 360 25.36 18.16 -13.71
C ILE A 360 24.37 18.34 -12.55
N GLY A 361 23.84 19.55 -12.34
CA GLY A 361 22.82 19.82 -11.33
C GLY A 361 21.56 18.97 -11.50
N TYR A 362 21.04 18.89 -12.74
CA TYR A 362 19.88 18.09 -13.11
C TYR A 362 20.12 16.58 -12.91
N LEU A 363 21.29 16.09 -13.32
CA LEU A 363 21.70 14.69 -13.15
C LEU A 363 22.11 14.35 -11.72
N GLY A 364 22.32 15.31 -10.82
CA GLY A 364 22.81 15.09 -9.45
C GLY A 364 21.96 14.10 -8.62
N THR A 365 20.66 13.97 -8.90
CA THR A 365 19.83 12.93 -8.28
C THR A 365 20.07 11.55 -8.91
N SER A 366 20.29 11.49 -10.22
CA SER A 366 20.68 10.28 -10.94
C SER A 366 22.10 9.82 -10.64
N MET A 367 23.02 10.70 -10.24
CA MET A 367 24.35 10.31 -9.75
C MET A 367 24.19 9.36 -8.56
N ARG A 368 23.39 9.76 -7.55
CA ARG A 368 23.16 9.01 -6.30
C ARG A 368 22.21 7.83 -6.44
N LYS A 369 21.23 7.87 -7.35
CA LYS A 369 20.20 6.81 -7.52
C LYS A 369 20.45 5.97 -8.77
N LYS A 370 19.80 4.79 -8.87
CA LYS A 370 19.85 3.94 -10.07
C LYS A 370 18.44 3.73 -10.63
N TYR A 371 18.02 4.60 -11.54
CA TYR A 371 16.69 4.51 -12.15
C TYR A 371 16.65 3.39 -13.19
N LYS A 372 15.60 2.57 -13.15
CA LYS A 372 15.36 1.46 -14.10
C LYS A 372 14.15 1.81 -14.97
N MET A 373 14.38 2.59 -16.02
CA MET A 373 13.31 3.06 -16.90
C MET A 373 12.71 1.90 -17.72
N THR A 374 11.46 2.02 -18.15
CA THR A 374 10.82 1.08 -19.09
C THR A 374 10.90 1.65 -20.51
N ASN A 375 10.78 0.80 -21.55
CA ASN A 375 10.74 1.33 -22.91
C ASN A 375 9.53 2.25 -23.12
N THR A 376 8.39 1.92 -22.50
CA THR A 376 7.18 2.74 -22.48
C THR A 376 7.46 4.14 -21.91
N TYR A 377 8.12 4.25 -20.76
CA TYR A 377 8.50 5.54 -20.18
C TYR A 377 9.41 6.36 -21.11
N ILE A 378 10.39 5.72 -21.76
CA ILE A 378 11.30 6.39 -22.70
C ILE A 378 10.54 6.93 -23.92
N ILE A 379 9.64 6.13 -24.49
CA ILE A 379 8.81 6.49 -25.64
C ILE A 379 7.85 7.65 -25.29
N GLU A 380 7.19 7.58 -24.13
CA GLU A 380 6.30 8.64 -23.64
C GLU A 380 7.05 9.94 -23.34
N LYS A 381 8.29 9.88 -22.83
CA LYS A 381 9.06 11.05 -22.42
C LYS A 381 9.88 11.73 -23.50
N LEU A 382 10.28 10.99 -24.53
CA LEU A 382 10.96 11.54 -25.70
C LEU A 382 10.01 11.69 -26.88
N GLU A 383 8.69 11.48 -26.68
CA GLU A 383 7.66 11.60 -27.70
C GLU A 383 8.03 10.84 -28.99
N ILE A 384 8.44 9.56 -28.82
CA ILE A 384 8.98 8.74 -29.93
C ILE A 384 7.83 8.19 -30.76
N SER A 385 7.71 8.70 -31.99
CA SER A 385 6.71 8.29 -32.97
C SER A 385 6.81 6.81 -33.35
N GLN A 386 5.72 6.27 -33.91
CA GLN A 386 5.68 4.85 -34.27
C GLN A 386 6.68 4.49 -35.39
N ALA A 387 7.08 5.45 -36.21
CA ALA A 387 8.10 5.29 -37.25
C ALA A 387 9.51 5.21 -36.65
N GLU A 388 9.88 6.18 -35.81
CA GLU A 388 11.17 6.19 -35.09
C GLU A 388 11.34 4.93 -34.23
N GLN A 389 10.29 4.49 -33.51
CA GLN A 389 10.32 3.24 -32.73
C GLN A 389 10.75 2.02 -33.57
N ALA A 390 10.35 1.96 -34.84
CA ALA A 390 10.70 0.87 -35.74
C ALA A 390 12.16 0.96 -36.23
N ALA A 391 12.64 2.17 -36.54
CA ALA A 391 14.00 2.42 -37.02
C ALA A 391 15.05 2.23 -35.91
N ILE A 392 14.81 2.77 -34.72
CA ILE A 392 15.68 2.60 -33.54
C ILE A 392 15.49 1.25 -32.82
N ASN A 393 14.52 0.42 -33.25
CA ASN A 393 14.15 -0.88 -32.66
C ASN A 393 13.77 -0.80 -31.16
N LEU A 394 13.13 0.30 -30.74
CA LEU A 394 12.68 0.54 -29.36
C LEU A 394 11.16 0.49 -29.29
N PHE A 395 10.61 -0.71 -29.19
CA PHE A 395 9.17 -0.90 -28.99
C PHE A 395 8.77 -0.74 -27.52
N PRO A 396 7.53 -0.31 -27.23
CA PRO A 396 6.98 -0.36 -25.88
C PRO A 396 7.05 -1.79 -25.37
N THR A 397 7.24 -1.96 -24.05
CA THR A 397 7.27 -3.30 -23.47
C THR A 397 5.91 -3.95 -23.70
N LYS A 398 5.82 -4.90 -24.65
CA LYS A 398 4.58 -5.60 -24.98
C LYS A 398 3.88 -6.00 -23.69
N ALA A 399 2.58 -5.75 -23.59
CA ALA A 399 1.75 -6.07 -22.42
C ALA A 399 1.52 -7.59 -22.25
N ALA A 400 2.56 -8.39 -22.45
CA ALA A 400 2.66 -9.82 -22.19
C ALA A 400 2.73 -10.09 -20.68
N LYS A 401 1.69 -9.64 -19.96
CA LYS A 401 1.21 -10.07 -18.63
C LYS A 401 0.01 -9.22 -18.15
N LYS A 402 -1.08 -9.17 -18.94
CA LYS A 402 -2.41 -8.90 -18.32
C LYS A 402 -2.88 -10.06 -17.44
N ASP A 403 -2.25 -11.23 -17.52
CA ASP A 403 -2.51 -12.41 -16.68
C ASP A 403 -2.19 -12.23 -15.18
N SER A 404 -1.19 -11.42 -14.82
CA SER A 404 -0.92 -11.13 -13.40
C SER A 404 -1.96 -10.20 -12.79
N SER A 405 -2.50 -9.29 -13.60
CA SER A 405 -3.64 -8.46 -13.23
C SER A 405 -4.86 -9.32 -12.96
N TYR A 406 -5.15 -10.32 -13.80
CA TYR A 406 -6.30 -11.22 -13.59
C TYR A 406 -6.16 -12.11 -12.35
N LYS A 407 -4.98 -12.71 -12.11
CA LYS A 407 -4.73 -13.55 -10.92
C LYS A 407 -4.87 -12.80 -9.59
N ASN A 408 -4.66 -11.48 -9.59
CA ASN A 408 -4.84 -10.63 -8.42
C ASN A 408 -5.98 -9.61 -8.60
N ALA A 409 -6.88 -9.78 -9.57
CA ALA A 409 -7.88 -8.77 -9.91
C ALA A 409 -8.81 -8.49 -8.72
N ALA A 410 -9.35 -9.55 -8.12
CA ALA A 410 -10.16 -9.46 -6.90
C ALA A 410 -9.37 -8.88 -5.72
N ARG A 411 -8.11 -9.29 -5.52
CA ARG A 411 -7.24 -8.79 -4.43
C ARG A 411 -6.94 -7.29 -4.59
N ASN A 412 -6.64 -6.84 -5.80
CA ASN A 412 -6.36 -5.45 -6.12
C ASN A 412 -7.63 -4.59 -6.09
N LYS A 413 -8.76 -5.13 -6.56
CA LYS A 413 -10.08 -4.50 -6.42
C LYS A 413 -10.42 -4.30 -4.94
N LYS A 414 -10.23 -5.32 -4.09
CA LYS A 414 -10.51 -5.23 -2.65
C LYS A 414 -9.52 -4.35 -1.88
N ARG A 415 -8.24 -4.28 -2.29
CA ARG A 415 -7.27 -3.28 -1.81
C ARG A 415 -7.68 -1.86 -2.17
N ARG A 416 -8.23 -1.66 -3.38
CA ARG A 416 -8.81 -0.38 -3.81
C ARG A 416 -10.07 -0.04 -3.01
N GLU A 417 -11.02 -0.98 -2.86
CA GLU A 417 -12.23 -0.82 -2.05
C GLU A 417 -11.90 -0.42 -0.60
N LYS A 418 -10.99 -1.14 0.10
CA LYS A 418 -10.51 -0.75 1.45
C LYS A 418 -9.87 0.64 1.49
N ARG A 419 -9.10 1.01 0.45
CA ARG A 419 -8.50 2.35 0.35
C ARG A 419 -9.57 3.42 0.17
N ASP A 420 -10.55 3.16 -0.70
CA ASP A 420 -11.62 4.09 -1.04
C ASP A 420 -12.57 4.25 0.15
N GLU A 421 -12.95 3.17 0.84
CA GLU A 421 -13.69 3.17 2.12
C GLU A 421 -13.00 4.01 3.20
N ARG A 422 -11.71 3.75 3.47
CA ARG A 422 -10.91 4.55 4.41
C ARG A 422 -10.83 6.02 4.01
N ASN A 423 -10.69 6.31 2.71
CA ASN A 423 -10.67 7.69 2.22
C ASN A 423 -12.03 8.37 2.41
N SER A 424 -13.14 7.64 2.21
CA SER A 424 -14.50 8.11 2.50
C SER A 424 -14.69 8.44 3.98
N THR A 425 -14.21 7.60 4.91
CA THR A 425 -14.23 7.91 6.35
C THR A 425 -13.40 9.16 6.69
N VAL A 426 -12.24 9.34 6.05
CA VAL A 426 -11.42 10.56 6.20
C VAL A 426 -12.17 11.81 5.72
N ILE A 427 -12.91 11.69 4.60
CA ILE A 427 -13.73 12.78 4.05
C ILE A 427 -14.94 13.06 4.95
N GLU A 428 -15.65 12.03 5.43
CA GLU A 428 -16.78 12.14 6.34
C GLU A 428 -16.40 12.86 7.64
N LEU A 429 -15.30 12.45 8.28
CA LEU A 429 -14.78 13.09 9.48
C LEU A 429 -14.31 14.53 9.22
N PHE A 430 -13.77 14.80 8.02
CA PHE A 430 -13.40 16.17 7.61
C PHE A 430 -14.64 17.05 7.38
N CYS A 431 -15.70 16.53 6.76
CA CYS A 431 -16.98 17.22 6.59
C CYS A 431 -17.72 17.44 7.93
N ARG A 432 -17.51 16.57 8.92
CA ARG A 432 -17.94 16.77 10.32
C ARG A 432 -17.07 17.78 11.09
N GLY A 433 -16.08 18.41 10.46
CA GLY A 433 -15.28 19.50 11.04
C GLY A 433 -14.10 19.07 11.93
N LEU A 434 -13.77 17.78 12.03
CA LEU A 434 -12.65 17.33 12.85
C LEU A 434 -11.31 17.85 12.31
N ASN A 435 -10.34 18.09 13.19
CA ASN A 435 -9.04 18.57 12.75
C ASN A 435 -8.19 17.42 12.14
N LYS A 436 -7.26 17.77 11.25
CA LYS A 436 -6.50 16.77 10.47
C LYS A 436 -5.63 15.85 11.32
N THR A 437 -5.28 16.27 12.54
CA THR A 437 -4.48 15.49 13.51
C THR A 437 -5.36 14.51 14.28
N GLU A 438 -6.59 14.89 14.63
CA GLU A 438 -7.60 14.01 15.20
C GLU A 438 -8.05 12.93 14.22
N ILE A 439 -8.28 13.31 12.95
CA ILE A 439 -8.61 12.36 11.88
C ILE A 439 -7.48 11.35 11.70
N ALA A 440 -6.22 11.80 11.66
CA ALA A 440 -5.04 10.94 11.60
C ALA A 440 -5.00 9.93 12.76
N ARG A 441 -5.27 10.39 13.99
CA ARG A 441 -5.31 9.55 15.20
C ARG A 441 -6.48 8.56 15.19
N LYS A 442 -7.69 9.00 14.84
CA LYS A 442 -8.90 8.16 14.80
C LYS A 442 -8.88 7.10 13.70
N VAL A 443 -8.29 7.41 12.54
CA VAL A 443 -8.22 6.50 11.38
C VAL A 443 -6.92 5.67 11.38
N GLY A 444 -5.96 5.98 12.26
CA GLY A 444 -4.69 5.25 12.36
C GLY A 444 -3.77 5.46 11.15
N ILE A 445 -3.70 6.68 10.60
CA ILE A 445 -2.88 7.00 9.42
C ILE A 445 -2.05 8.27 9.62
N ALA A 446 -0.95 8.38 8.89
CA ALA A 446 -0.08 9.55 8.94
C ALA A 446 -0.82 10.84 8.52
N ARG A 447 -0.56 11.95 9.24
CA ARG A 447 -1.15 13.28 8.99
C ARG A 447 -0.99 13.75 7.53
N GLY A 448 0.15 13.44 6.89
CA GLY A 448 0.39 13.75 5.48
C GLY A 448 -0.60 13.07 4.53
N THR A 449 -1.02 11.83 4.83
CA THR A 449 -2.03 11.09 4.06
C THR A 449 -3.41 11.74 4.17
N VAL A 450 -3.80 12.20 5.37
CA VAL A 450 -5.05 12.96 5.57
C VAL A 450 -5.05 14.25 4.73
N ILE A 451 -3.93 14.98 4.73
CA ILE A 451 -3.79 16.23 3.94
C ILE A 451 -3.94 15.93 2.44
N ALA A 452 -3.29 14.89 1.92
CA ALA A 452 -3.38 14.52 0.51
C ALA A 452 -4.82 14.15 0.10
N ILE A 453 -5.53 13.33 0.89
CA ILE A 453 -6.93 12.93 0.62
C ILE A 453 -7.85 14.16 0.61
N VAL A 454 -7.75 15.03 1.63
CA VAL A 454 -8.58 16.24 1.74
C VAL A 454 -8.31 17.22 0.60
N ASN A 455 -7.05 17.38 0.16
CA ASN A 455 -6.71 18.24 -0.96
C ASN A 455 -7.25 17.69 -2.29
N GLN A 456 -7.17 16.37 -2.50
CA GLN A 456 -7.75 15.71 -3.67
C GLN A 456 -9.28 15.85 -3.71
N TYR A 457 -9.96 15.66 -2.57
CA TYR A 457 -11.40 15.87 -2.43
C TYR A 457 -11.81 17.32 -2.76
N LYS A 458 -11.08 18.31 -2.20
CA LYS A 458 -11.30 19.73 -2.52
C LYS A 458 -11.11 20.05 -4.00
N ALA A 459 -10.12 19.46 -4.66
CA ALA A 459 -9.89 19.67 -6.09
C ALA A 459 -11.04 19.14 -6.96
N ILE A 460 -11.70 18.05 -6.54
CA ILE A 460 -12.85 17.46 -7.24
C ILE A 460 -14.14 18.24 -6.99
N ILE A 461 -14.38 18.67 -5.74
CA ILE A 461 -15.64 19.35 -5.37
C ILE A 461 -15.65 20.84 -5.73
N LYS A 462 -14.51 21.53 -5.69
CA LYS A 462 -14.45 22.98 -5.94
C LYS A 462 -15.14 23.41 -7.25
N PRO A 463 -14.89 22.78 -8.42
CA PRO A 463 -15.57 23.15 -9.66
C PRO A 463 -17.10 22.97 -9.60
N ALA A 464 -17.59 21.94 -8.91
CA ALA A 464 -19.03 21.68 -8.78
C ALA A 464 -19.72 22.69 -7.85
N VAL A 465 -19.06 23.08 -6.75
CA VAL A 465 -19.55 24.14 -5.85
C VAL A 465 -19.53 25.49 -6.55
N ASP A 466 -18.44 25.82 -7.26
CA ASP A 466 -18.32 27.07 -8.02
C ASP A 466 -19.40 27.16 -9.11
N ALA A 467 -19.76 26.04 -9.75
CA ALA A 467 -20.87 25.96 -10.72
C ALA A 467 -22.25 26.17 -10.08
N ILE A 468 -22.56 25.49 -8.97
CA ILE A 468 -23.84 25.67 -8.24
C ILE A 468 -23.98 27.12 -7.76
N VAL A 469 -22.92 27.71 -7.21
CA VAL A 469 -22.91 29.12 -6.75
C VAL A 469 -23.14 30.09 -7.91
N LYS A 470 -22.65 29.77 -9.12
CA LYS A 470 -22.93 30.55 -10.34
C LYS A 470 -24.41 30.43 -10.74
N GLU A 471 -24.93 29.22 -10.85
CA GLU A 471 -26.32 28.95 -11.25
C GLU A 471 -27.33 29.59 -10.29
N THR A 472 -27.11 29.47 -8.96
CA THR A 472 -27.96 30.11 -7.95
C THR A 472 -27.95 31.64 -8.07
N LYS A 473 -26.80 32.26 -8.41
CA LYS A 473 -26.73 33.71 -8.66
C LYS A 473 -27.51 34.12 -9.90
N GLU A 474 -27.43 33.34 -10.98
CA GLU A 474 -28.16 33.58 -12.23
C GLU A 474 -29.68 33.47 -12.00
N GLN A 475 -30.14 32.44 -11.28
CA GLN A 475 -31.55 32.28 -10.88
C GLN A 475 -32.06 33.44 -10.00
N ILE A 476 -31.26 33.91 -9.04
CA ILE A 476 -31.60 35.08 -8.20
C ILE A 476 -31.70 36.35 -9.06
N GLN A 477 -30.81 36.54 -10.03
CA GLN A 477 -30.86 37.70 -10.95
C GLN A 477 -32.10 37.65 -11.86
N GLU A 478 -32.45 36.48 -12.40
CA GLU A 478 -33.63 36.30 -13.24
C GLU A 478 -34.93 36.53 -12.45
N ALA A 479 -35.00 36.01 -11.21
CA ALA A 479 -36.12 36.25 -10.31
C ALA A 479 -36.27 37.75 -9.95
N ALA A 480 -35.16 38.42 -9.63
CA ALA A 480 -35.15 39.86 -9.38
C ALA A 480 -35.59 40.67 -10.61
N HIS A 481 -35.18 40.25 -11.82
CA HIS A 481 -35.62 40.86 -13.06
C HIS A 481 -37.14 40.70 -13.25
N LYS A 482 -37.67 39.47 -13.13
CA LYS A 482 -39.12 39.19 -13.26
C LYS A 482 -39.95 40.01 -12.27
N VAL A 483 -39.54 40.08 -11.00
CA VAL A 483 -40.21 40.93 -9.99
C VAL A 483 -40.21 42.40 -10.40
N LYS A 484 -39.09 42.92 -10.91
CA LYS A 484 -38.98 44.31 -11.40
C LYS A 484 -39.87 44.57 -12.62
N THR A 485 -39.94 43.65 -13.57
CA THR A 485 -40.81 43.76 -14.75
C THR A 485 -42.29 43.73 -14.37
N THR A 486 -42.71 42.80 -13.50
CA THR A 486 -44.09 42.73 -13.00
C THR A 486 -44.48 43.97 -12.21
N LEU A 487 -43.58 44.53 -11.38
CA LEU A 487 -43.81 45.78 -10.67
C LEU A 487 -43.95 46.97 -11.64
N HIS A 488 -43.17 47.00 -12.72
CA HIS A 488 -43.30 48.04 -13.74
C HIS A 488 -44.63 47.94 -14.50
N LEU A 489 -45.03 46.72 -14.90
CA LEU A 489 -46.29 46.45 -15.58
C LEU A 489 -47.51 46.76 -14.68
N ALA A 490 -47.43 46.46 -13.38
CA ALA A 490 -48.46 46.85 -12.42
C ALA A 490 -48.60 48.38 -12.32
N LYS A 491 -47.48 49.12 -12.29
CA LYS A 491 -47.48 50.59 -12.26
C LYS A 491 -48.06 51.19 -13.55
N THR A 492 -47.71 50.70 -14.73
CA THR A 492 -48.29 51.19 -15.99
C THR A 492 -49.77 50.83 -16.12
N ASN A 493 -50.21 49.65 -15.66
CA ASN A 493 -51.62 49.28 -15.64
C ASN A 493 -52.44 50.13 -14.64
N MET A 494 -51.86 50.57 -13.52
CA MET A 494 -52.51 51.54 -12.62
C MET A 494 -52.63 52.91 -13.30
N LEU A 495 -51.54 53.42 -13.88
CA LEU A 495 -51.54 54.68 -14.64
C LEU A 495 -52.56 54.67 -15.80
N GLN A 496 -52.68 53.57 -16.55
CA GLN A 496 -53.68 53.43 -17.61
C GLN A 496 -55.12 53.36 -17.07
N LYS A 497 -55.34 52.72 -15.91
CA LYS A 497 -56.65 52.77 -15.24
C LYS A 497 -57.01 54.18 -14.80
N ASP A 498 -56.07 54.90 -14.19
CA ASP A 498 -56.27 56.28 -13.75
C ASP A 498 -56.57 57.20 -14.96
N ILE A 499 -55.81 57.09 -16.05
CA ILE A 499 -56.09 57.80 -17.32
C ILE A 499 -57.50 57.44 -17.86
N SER A 500 -57.87 56.16 -17.93
CA SER A 500 -59.20 55.73 -18.40
C SER A 500 -60.36 56.12 -17.45
N SER A 501 -60.04 56.55 -16.23
CA SER A 501 -60.98 57.10 -15.25
C SER A 501 -61.14 58.62 -15.40
N CYS A 502 -60.05 59.32 -15.76
CA CYS A 502 -60.07 60.72 -16.16
C CYS A 502 -60.80 60.91 -17.51
N GLU A 503 -60.53 60.08 -18.51
CA GLU A 503 -61.22 60.13 -19.82
C GLU A 503 -62.73 59.84 -19.71
N ARG A 504 -63.16 59.09 -18.68
CA ARG A 504 -64.59 58.91 -18.34
C ARG A 504 -65.19 60.06 -17.53
N ARG A 505 -64.39 61.03 -17.09
CA ARG A 505 -64.84 62.26 -16.41
C ARG A 505 -64.91 63.48 -17.33
N SER A 506 -64.44 63.39 -18.57
CA SER A 506 -64.50 64.48 -19.55
C SER A 506 -65.46 64.16 -20.71
N LYS A 507 -66.75 64.48 -20.51
CA LYS A 507 -67.62 64.96 -21.60
C LYS A 507 -67.63 66.49 -21.60
N PRO A 508 -67.87 67.12 -22.77
CA PRO A 508 -67.30 68.44 -23.04
C PRO A 508 -68.23 69.58 -22.64
N GLU A 509 -67.65 70.66 -22.12
CA GLU A 509 -68.19 72.01 -22.23
C GLU A 509 -67.10 72.95 -22.75
N GLU A 510 -67.55 74.00 -23.43
CA GLU A 510 -66.75 74.86 -24.31
C GLU A 510 -65.95 75.91 -23.52
N LEU A 511 -64.86 76.44 -24.11
CA LEU A 511 -64.80 77.85 -24.56
C LEU A 511 -63.38 78.25 -25.05
N TYR A 512 -63.37 78.83 -26.26
CA TYR A 512 -62.54 79.97 -26.71
C TYR A 512 -61.00 79.91 -26.77
N ASN A 513 -60.51 79.91 -28.02
CA ASN A 513 -59.58 80.89 -28.60
C ASN A 513 -58.52 81.59 -27.70
N LEU A 514 -57.24 81.35 -28.01
CA LEU A 514 -56.38 82.44 -28.50
C LEU A 514 -55.26 81.93 -29.43
N TYR A 515 -54.86 82.79 -30.36
CA TYR A 515 -53.80 82.55 -31.36
C TYR A 515 -52.38 82.52 -30.74
N ILE A 516 -51.42 81.95 -31.50
CA ILE A 516 -50.12 82.54 -31.93
C ILE A 516 -49.02 81.46 -32.08
N TYR A 517 -48.58 81.24 -33.32
CA TYR A 517 -47.28 80.65 -33.74
C TYR A 517 -46.15 81.70 -33.59
N PRO A 518 -44.82 81.40 -33.74
CA PRO A 518 -44.14 80.10 -33.93
C PRO A 518 -42.87 79.95 -33.04
N GLY A 519 -42.07 78.88 -33.25
CA GLY A 519 -40.61 79.03 -33.29
C GLY A 519 -39.75 77.95 -32.63
N GLY A 520 -38.68 77.56 -33.34
CA GLY A 520 -37.43 77.10 -32.71
C GLY A 520 -37.19 75.59 -32.69
N GLY A 521 -36.26 75.15 -33.54
CA GLY A 521 -35.62 73.84 -33.46
C GLY A 521 -34.45 73.80 -32.46
N PRO A 522 -33.48 72.88 -32.65
CA PRO A 522 -32.95 72.03 -31.57
C PRO A 522 -31.62 72.51 -30.96
N ALA A 523 -31.20 71.86 -29.87
CA ALA A 523 -29.84 71.95 -29.35
C ALA A 523 -29.34 70.59 -28.79
N GLU A 524 -28.06 70.34 -28.98
CA GLU A 524 -27.36 69.07 -28.71
C GLU A 524 -26.72 68.99 -27.31
N ASP A 525 -26.31 67.77 -26.98
CA ASP A 525 -25.10 67.37 -26.24
C ASP A 525 -24.39 68.35 -25.27
N ARG A 526 -24.09 67.84 -24.07
CA ARG A 526 -22.87 68.24 -23.35
C ARG A 526 -22.37 67.17 -22.39
N SER A 527 -21.17 66.69 -22.69
CA SER A 527 -20.28 65.99 -21.77
C SER A 527 -19.84 66.87 -20.59
N LEU A 528 -19.41 66.22 -19.49
CA LEU A 528 -18.18 66.49 -18.72
C LEU A 528 -18.13 65.60 -17.47
N GLY A 529 -16.95 65.06 -17.15
CA GLY A 529 -16.69 64.35 -15.90
C GLY A 529 -15.66 65.07 -15.05
N LEU A 530 -15.46 64.66 -13.79
CA LEU A 530 -14.25 64.96 -13.02
C LEU A 530 -14.08 64.03 -11.81
N SER A 531 -12.83 63.84 -11.39
CA SER A 531 -12.43 62.96 -10.27
C SER A 531 -12.27 63.73 -8.96
N GLN A 532 -12.27 63.03 -7.81
CA GLN A 532 -11.30 63.32 -6.74
C GLN A 532 -11.13 62.17 -5.71
N ARG A 533 -9.98 62.18 -4.99
CA ARG A 533 -9.57 61.23 -3.94
C ARG A 533 -9.62 61.87 -2.55
N VAL A 534 -10.08 61.11 -1.52
CA VAL A 534 -9.71 61.18 -0.09
C VAL A 534 -9.96 59.76 0.52
N GLY A 535 -9.26 59.22 1.53
CA GLY A 535 -7.98 59.60 2.15
C GLY A 535 -7.87 59.23 3.65
N LEU A 536 -6.89 58.38 4.03
CA LEU A 536 -6.52 57.98 5.43
C LEU A 536 -7.58 57.14 6.20
N ARG A 537 -7.26 56.29 7.20
CA ARG A 537 -6.09 56.18 8.12
C ARG A 537 -5.77 54.69 8.49
N LYS A 538 -4.53 54.40 8.92
CA LYS A 538 -4.12 53.17 9.63
C LYS A 538 -4.25 53.35 11.16
N MET A 539 -4.42 52.25 11.90
CA MET A 539 -3.73 51.92 13.19
C MET A 539 -3.78 50.39 13.42
N GLY A 540 -2.95 49.85 14.31
CA GLY A 540 -2.91 48.40 14.59
C GLY A 540 -2.18 48.03 15.89
N CYS A 541 -2.11 46.72 16.17
CA CYS A 541 -1.48 46.11 17.36
C CYS A 541 -2.19 46.39 18.71
N PRO A 542 -1.98 45.58 19.78
CA PRO A 542 -0.76 44.81 20.10
C PRO A 542 -0.92 43.31 20.34
N ALA A 543 0.22 42.65 20.54
CA ALA A 543 0.35 41.28 21.01
C ALA A 543 0.64 41.22 22.52
N THR A 544 0.22 40.12 23.14
CA THR A 544 0.67 39.54 24.41
C THR A 544 0.58 38.01 24.23
N GLY A 545 1.41 37.17 24.85
CA GLY A 545 2.61 37.38 25.67
C GLY A 545 3.31 36.03 25.81
#